data_AF-A0A118K7F1-F1
#
_entry.id   AF-A0A118K7F1-F1
#
_cell.length_a   1.000
_cell.length_b   1.000
_cell.length_c   1.000
_cell.angle_alpha   90.00
_cell.angle_beta   90.00
_cell.angle_gamma   90.00
#
_symmetry.space_group_name_H-M   'P 1'
#
loop_
_entity.id
_entity.type
_entity.pdbx_description
1 polymer ?
#
loop_
_entity_poly.entity_id
_entity_poly.type
_entity_poly.pdbx_seq_one_letter_code
_entity_poly.pdbx_strand_id
1 'polypeptide(L)'
;MNHELGISIAKLLSALRHPKILLYDPEKTLLPAFQTLNSIGLSSTDVAVIVSARPKDIFDRPLQDRALQCVNYLRSVLGSDDKVIKAIKRYPMALTYDLQVYAAGNIQILREIGVPESTIVSMLALQPRTFFTSVDRFKKVIGDVKNMGFDTSKTRFLWAVHAVRSMSKSTWDMKVELYKKWGWSEGEIFMAFERCPGEVVEDFDHRLVSCASNSEPLSNLFQRYGFQPSDLHNFFARNRFLLNSSISDVEMSLKILSSLCSSKDSIVSMVYNCPRVLELDFLKGWEVGVSELGVSDNGSLIMIQSILEVSRKFDLYPDDVLRCIEGLKGFRFSSATITRVLQEFPMIITMNEENIWSKIEFLLGIGIHRSKIDSIIQTYPGILASGLENKLKPLISEFTGMGFTPNEIREEIIRNPKILGSEVGEMSKCLRMLNSLKCRVPIKEKLFSEGAFRASYEVKLRIDCLHKHGLLYRDAFSIVPRYNVIEHLRSKGGIGDEIGLRSLVEIL
;
A
#
# COMPACT_ATOMS: atom_id res chain seq x y z
N MET A 1 40.02 38.73 18.00
CA MET A 1 40.57 37.41 17.66
C MET A 1 39.44 36.36 17.67
N ASN A 2 38.52 36.43 16.70
CA ASN A 2 37.35 35.53 16.59
C ASN A 2 37.35 34.79 15.24
N HIS A 3 38.53 34.59 14.63
CA HIS A 3 38.61 34.26 13.19
C HIS A 3 39.20 32.90 12.83
N GLU A 4 39.53 32.01 13.78
CA GLU A 4 40.16 30.71 13.43
C GLU A 4 39.32 29.45 13.67
N LEU A 5 38.07 29.57 14.10
CA LEU A 5 37.10 28.48 14.02
C LEU A 5 35.83 29.07 13.39
N GLY A 6 35.58 28.77 12.12
CA GLY A 6 34.49 29.35 11.30
C GLY A 6 33.05 29.10 11.80
N ILE A 7 32.86 28.76 13.08
CA ILE A 7 31.59 28.65 13.76
C ILE A 7 31.76 29.31 15.12
N SER A 8 31.04 30.41 15.36
CA SER A 8 30.94 31.03 16.69
C SER A 8 30.53 29.97 17.72
N ILE A 9 31.20 29.92 18.87
CA ILE A 9 30.84 29.04 20.00
C ILE A 9 29.34 29.14 20.30
N ALA A 10 28.71 30.31 20.10
CA ALA A 10 27.27 30.49 20.24
C ALA A 10 26.43 29.65 19.25
N LYS A 11 26.87 29.51 17.98
CA LYS A 11 26.21 28.62 17.00
C LYS A 11 26.37 27.15 17.37
N LEU A 12 27.55 26.76 17.87
CA LEU A 12 27.80 25.38 18.30
C LEU A 12 26.96 25.04 19.55
N LEU A 13 26.93 25.93 20.55
CA LEU A 13 26.08 25.79 21.73
C LEU A 13 24.58 25.75 21.39
N SER A 14 24.12 26.51 20.38
CA SER A 14 22.72 26.48 19.94
C SER A 14 22.30 25.14 19.28
N ALA A 15 23.25 24.39 18.73
CA ALA A 15 23.00 23.07 18.13
C ALA A 15 23.00 21.92 19.16
N LEU A 16 23.60 22.15 20.33
CA LEU A 16 23.77 21.17 21.39
C LEU A 16 22.53 21.17 22.31
N ARG A 17 21.60 20.24 22.07
CA ARG A 17 20.32 20.11 22.83
C ARG A 17 20.49 19.59 24.27
N HIS A 18 21.60 19.89 24.96
CA HIS A 18 21.93 19.31 26.27
C HIS A 18 22.32 20.38 27.31
N PRO A 19 21.46 20.70 28.30
CA PRO A 19 21.66 21.83 29.24
C PRO A 19 22.97 21.78 30.03
N LYS A 20 23.45 20.56 30.34
CA LYS A 20 24.68 20.34 31.13
C LYS A 20 25.96 20.82 30.46
N ILE A 21 25.96 21.10 29.15
CA ILE A 21 27.13 21.64 28.44
C ILE A 21 27.45 23.08 28.88
N LEU A 22 26.43 23.82 29.32
CA LEU A 22 26.58 25.19 29.84
C LEU A 22 27.33 25.25 31.18
N LEU A 23 27.63 24.10 31.79
CA LEU A 23 28.38 24.02 33.05
C LEU A 23 29.90 24.03 32.84
N TYR A 24 30.38 23.95 31.59
CA TYR A 24 31.80 23.89 31.27
C TYR A 24 32.33 25.25 30.78
N ASP A 25 33.60 25.52 31.10
CA ASP A 25 34.27 26.76 30.70
C ASP A 25 34.48 26.80 29.16
N PRO A 26 34.01 27.86 28.47
CA PRO A 26 34.11 27.95 27.02
C PRO A 26 35.54 27.91 26.47
N GLU A 27 36.49 28.53 27.15
CA GLU A 27 37.86 28.71 26.65
C GLU A 27 38.79 27.60 27.16
N LYS A 28 38.62 27.18 28.41
CA LYS A 28 39.49 26.20 29.07
C LYS A 28 39.07 24.75 28.84
N THR A 29 37.81 24.51 28.47
CA THR A 29 37.28 23.15 28.35
C THR A 29 36.63 22.88 27.01
N LEU A 30 35.66 23.70 26.59
CA LEU A 30 34.91 23.45 25.35
C LEU A 30 35.80 23.61 24.10
N LEU A 31 36.54 24.72 24.03
CA LEU A 31 37.38 25.05 22.89
C LEU A 31 38.49 24.00 22.63
N PRO A 32 39.31 23.59 23.62
CA PRO A 32 40.36 22.57 23.40
C PRO A 32 39.79 21.21 22.97
N ALA A 33 38.64 20.81 23.51
CA ALA A 33 37.98 19.56 23.14
C ALA A 33 37.47 19.61 21.69
N PHE A 34 36.85 20.71 21.25
CA PHE A 34 36.42 20.88 19.86
C PHE A 34 37.59 20.93 18.89
N GLN A 35 38.67 21.63 19.25
CA GLN A 35 39.91 21.65 18.46
C GLN A 35 40.50 20.24 18.33
N THR A 36 40.56 19.48 19.43
CA THR A 36 41.01 18.08 19.43
C THR A 36 40.18 17.25 18.45
N LEU A 37 38.84 17.30 18.56
CA LEU A 37 37.95 16.52 17.70
C LEU A 37 38.05 16.92 16.21
N ASN A 38 38.20 18.21 15.92
CA ASN A 38 38.43 18.67 14.55
C ASN A 38 39.79 18.20 14.02
N SER A 39 40.84 18.21 14.86
CA SER A 39 42.19 17.79 14.48
C SER A 39 42.29 16.32 14.06
N ILE A 40 41.38 15.47 14.55
CA ILE A 40 41.27 14.06 14.16
C ILE A 40 40.35 13.83 12.94
N GLY A 41 39.92 14.89 12.27
CA GLY A 41 39.17 14.83 11.01
C GLY A 41 37.64 14.85 11.14
N LEU A 42 37.08 15.13 12.33
CA LEU A 42 35.64 15.27 12.50
C LEU A 42 35.17 16.65 12.01
N SER A 43 34.06 16.69 11.27
CA SER A 43 33.44 17.97 10.91
C SER A 43 32.78 18.61 12.14
N SER A 44 32.53 19.92 12.09
CA SER A 44 31.85 20.59 13.20
C SER A 44 30.45 20.04 13.49
N THR A 45 29.77 19.50 12.47
CA THR A 45 28.49 18.80 12.65
C THR A 45 28.67 17.48 13.39
N ASP A 46 29.72 16.72 13.07
CA ASP A 46 30.03 15.47 13.78
C ASP A 46 30.39 15.73 15.24
N VAL A 47 31.20 16.76 15.50
CA VAL A 47 31.53 17.23 16.84
C VAL A 47 30.26 17.55 17.63
N ALA A 48 29.31 18.28 17.04
CA ALA A 48 28.06 18.61 17.70
C ALA A 48 27.23 17.37 18.08
N VAL A 49 27.14 16.37 17.20
CA VAL A 49 26.42 15.12 17.47
C VAL A 49 27.09 14.32 18.60
N ILE A 50 28.41 14.16 18.52
CA ILE A 50 29.22 13.41 19.50
C ILE A 50 29.12 14.05 20.89
N VAL A 51 29.28 15.36 20.95
CA VAL A 51 29.26 16.14 22.20
C VAL A 51 27.87 16.18 22.81
N SER A 52 26.82 16.33 22.00
CA SER A 52 25.43 16.30 22.48
C SER A 52 25.07 14.98 23.14
N ALA A 53 25.59 13.87 22.62
CA ALA A 53 25.24 12.54 23.11
C ALA A 53 25.80 12.29 24.51
N ARG A 54 27.05 12.70 24.81
CA ARG A 54 27.73 12.45 26.08
C ARG A 54 28.73 13.54 26.47
N PRO A 55 28.26 14.71 26.94
CA PRO A 55 29.14 15.84 27.23
C PRO A 55 30.10 15.57 28.40
N LYS A 56 29.63 14.90 29.46
CA LYS A 56 30.46 14.61 30.64
C LYS A 56 31.72 13.81 30.30
N ASP A 57 31.57 12.73 29.56
CA ASP A 57 32.68 11.83 29.26
C ASP A 57 33.74 12.46 28.34
N ILE A 58 33.36 13.49 27.59
CA ILE A 58 34.24 14.24 26.68
C ILE A 58 34.98 15.36 27.41
N PHE A 59 34.32 16.04 28.36
CA PHE A 59 34.86 17.25 28.99
C PHE A 59 35.45 17.04 30.40
N ASP A 60 35.03 16.00 31.14
CA ASP A 60 35.50 15.77 32.53
C ASP A 60 36.93 15.20 32.60
N ARG A 61 37.55 14.84 31.47
CA ARG A 61 38.89 14.24 31.39
C ARG A 61 39.66 14.80 30.19
N PRO A 62 41.01 14.77 30.22
CA PRO A 62 41.82 15.16 29.06
C PRO A 62 41.50 14.26 27.85
N LEU A 63 40.84 14.85 26.85
CA LEU A 63 40.39 14.16 25.64
C LEU A 63 41.55 13.92 24.67
N GLN A 64 42.53 14.82 24.63
CA GLN A 64 43.55 14.89 23.59
C GLN A 64 44.33 13.57 23.40
N ASP A 65 44.98 13.09 24.45
CA ASP A 65 45.82 11.89 24.36
C ASP A 65 44.99 10.63 24.03
N ARG A 66 43.79 10.52 24.61
CA ARG A 66 42.92 9.36 24.44
C ARG A 66 42.27 9.32 23.07
N ALA A 67 41.80 10.46 22.57
CA ALA A 67 41.21 10.57 21.24
C ALA A 67 42.25 10.22 20.17
N LEU A 68 43.48 10.69 20.33
CA LEU A 68 44.56 10.38 19.40
C LEU A 68 44.95 8.90 19.44
N GLN A 69 45.07 8.30 20.62
CA GLN A 69 45.31 6.86 20.78
C GLN A 69 44.20 6.01 20.16
N CYS A 70 42.94 6.38 20.40
CA CYS A 70 41.76 5.75 19.84
C CYS A 70 41.77 5.79 18.31
N VAL A 71 41.98 6.97 17.73
CA VAL A 71 42.02 7.17 16.27
C VAL A 71 43.19 6.41 15.65
N ASN A 72 44.37 6.45 16.25
CA ASN A 72 45.55 5.74 15.76
C ASN A 72 45.35 4.22 15.78
N TYR A 73 44.73 3.70 16.84
CA TYR A 73 44.40 2.28 16.94
C TYR A 73 43.33 1.88 15.91
N LEU A 74 42.24 2.65 15.78
CA LEU A 74 41.23 2.36 14.75
C LEU A 74 41.84 2.45 13.35
N ARG A 75 42.74 3.39 13.10
CA ARG A 75 43.44 3.53 11.82
C ARG A 75 44.33 2.33 11.53
N SER A 76 45.05 1.81 12.52
CA SER A 76 45.91 0.63 12.33
C SER A 76 45.13 -0.64 11.97
N VAL A 77 43.88 -0.75 12.43
CA VAL A 77 43.00 -1.90 12.11
C VAL A 77 42.15 -1.65 10.85
N LEU A 78 41.56 -0.48 10.69
CA LEU A 78 40.59 -0.19 9.63
C LEU A 78 41.24 0.25 8.31
N GLY A 79 42.46 0.79 8.35
CA GLY A 79 43.23 1.22 7.20
C GLY A 79 42.62 2.38 6.39
N SER A 80 41.61 3.07 6.91
CA SER A 80 40.86 4.13 6.19
C SER A 80 40.29 5.15 7.17
N ASP A 81 40.62 6.42 6.97
CA ASP A 81 40.11 7.52 7.82
C ASP A 81 38.58 7.63 7.75
N ASP A 82 37.96 7.40 6.59
CA ASP A 82 36.49 7.39 6.45
C ASP A 82 35.84 6.32 7.34
N LYS A 83 36.43 5.12 7.41
CA LYS A 83 35.94 4.05 8.29
C LYS A 83 36.14 4.39 9.76
N VAL A 84 37.26 5.03 10.11
CA VAL A 84 37.54 5.50 11.47
C VAL A 84 36.50 6.54 11.92
N ILE A 85 36.25 7.57 11.09
CA ILE A 85 35.24 8.60 11.37
C ILE A 85 33.86 7.97 11.52
N LYS A 86 33.48 7.05 10.62
CA LYS A 86 32.19 6.35 10.70
C LYS A 86 32.04 5.52 11.98
N ALA A 87 33.10 4.82 12.40
CA ALA A 87 33.13 4.06 13.65
C ALA A 87 32.95 4.98 14.86
N ILE A 88 33.68 6.09 14.92
CA ILE A 88 33.57 7.07 16.01
C ILE A 88 32.17 7.66 16.08
N LYS A 89 31.56 8.02 14.95
CA LYS A 89 30.18 8.52 14.91
C LYS A 89 29.16 7.50 15.43
N ARG A 90 29.35 6.20 15.12
CA ARG A 90 28.47 5.12 15.58
C ARG A 90 28.62 4.82 17.05
N TYR A 91 29.82 4.98 17.60
CA TYR A 91 30.08 4.76 19.01
C TYR A 91 31.05 5.80 19.58
N PRO A 92 30.55 7.03 19.87
CA PRO A 92 31.41 8.13 20.33
C PRO A 92 32.15 7.82 21.63
N MET A 93 31.60 6.90 22.44
CA MET A 93 32.23 6.42 23.67
C MET A 93 33.58 5.74 23.43
N ALA A 94 33.92 5.33 22.19
CA ALA A 94 35.26 4.85 21.88
C ALA A 94 36.36 5.88 22.22
N LEU A 95 36.08 7.18 22.15
CA LEU A 95 37.05 8.24 22.44
C LEU A 95 37.41 8.35 23.93
N THR A 96 36.62 7.71 24.81
CA THR A 96 36.74 7.87 26.26
C THR A 96 37.49 6.71 26.92
N TYR A 97 37.79 5.65 26.17
CA TYR A 97 38.52 4.46 26.62
C TYR A 97 39.83 4.27 25.85
N ASP A 98 40.79 3.59 26.49
CA ASP A 98 41.94 3.06 25.80
C ASP A 98 41.53 1.84 24.95
N LEU A 99 41.44 2.04 23.64
CA LEU A 99 41.02 0.97 22.74
C LEU A 99 42.04 -0.16 22.63
N GLN A 100 43.33 0.12 22.86
CA GLN A 100 44.36 -0.91 22.83
C GLN A 100 44.15 -1.89 23.99
N VAL A 101 43.74 -1.40 25.17
CA VAL A 101 43.45 -2.26 26.33
C VAL A 101 42.22 -3.13 26.12
N TYR A 102 41.12 -2.56 25.59
CA TYR A 102 39.85 -3.28 25.52
C TYR A 102 39.60 -4.02 24.22
N ALA A 103 40.05 -3.49 23.07
CA ALA A 103 39.75 -4.09 21.77
C ALA A 103 40.86 -5.01 21.26
N ALA A 104 42.14 -4.77 21.57
CA ALA A 104 43.23 -5.55 20.99
C ALA A 104 43.17 -7.02 21.36
N GLY A 105 42.97 -7.34 22.65
CA GLY A 105 42.82 -8.72 23.10
C GLY A 105 41.60 -9.40 22.49
N ASN A 106 40.48 -8.68 22.35
CA ASN A 106 39.26 -9.21 21.75
C ASN A 106 39.42 -9.49 20.25
N ILE A 107 40.07 -8.59 19.50
CA ILE A 107 40.37 -8.80 18.08
C ILE A 107 41.34 -9.97 17.90
N GLN A 108 42.35 -10.07 18.75
CA GLN A 108 43.31 -11.17 18.69
C GLN A 108 42.65 -12.53 18.89
N ILE A 109 41.71 -12.63 19.85
CA ILE A 109 40.92 -13.86 20.06
C ILE A 109 40.12 -14.23 18.80
N LEU A 110 39.53 -13.25 18.11
CA LEU A 110 38.79 -13.53 16.87
C LEU A 110 39.68 -14.07 15.76
N ARG A 111 40.90 -13.54 15.64
CA ARG A 111 41.90 -14.05 14.70
C ARG A 111 42.30 -15.49 15.04
N GLU A 112 42.54 -15.78 16.32
CA GLU A 112 42.92 -17.12 16.80
C GLU A 112 41.83 -18.16 16.54
N ILE A 113 40.55 -17.79 16.60
CA ILE A 113 39.43 -18.70 16.29
C ILE A 113 39.05 -18.73 14.79
N GLY A 114 39.86 -18.11 13.93
CA GLY A 114 39.71 -18.18 12.47
C GLY A 114 38.65 -17.25 11.87
N VAL A 115 38.24 -16.18 12.57
CA VAL A 115 37.35 -15.19 11.94
C VAL A 115 38.12 -14.42 10.85
N PRO A 116 37.58 -14.28 9.62
CA PRO A 116 38.25 -13.56 8.55
C PRO A 116 38.54 -12.10 8.93
N GLU A 117 39.74 -11.61 8.62
CA GLU A 117 40.15 -10.24 8.95
C GLU A 117 39.20 -9.19 8.35
N SER A 118 38.70 -9.44 7.13
CA SER A 118 37.69 -8.57 6.48
C SER A 118 36.39 -8.46 7.28
N THR A 119 35.96 -9.55 7.92
CA THR A 119 34.78 -9.60 8.80
C THR A 119 35.03 -8.81 10.08
N ILE A 120 36.21 -8.95 10.69
CA ILE A 120 36.62 -8.17 11.88
C ILE A 120 36.64 -6.67 11.57
N VAL A 121 37.30 -6.27 10.49
CA VAL A 121 37.41 -4.87 10.04
C VAL A 121 36.04 -4.27 9.75
N SER A 122 35.19 -5.01 9.02
CA SER A 122 33.82 -4.57 8.72
C SER A 122 33.01 -4.37 10.00
N MET A 123 33.08 -5.33 10.93
CA MET A 123 32.34 -5.26 12.18
C MET A 123 32.83 -4.13 13.08
N LEU A 124 34.14 -3.88 13.15
CA LEU A 124 34.69 -2.79 13.93
C LEU A 124 34.22 -1.43 13.39
N ALA A 125 34.11 -1.29 12.06
CA ALA A 125 33.61 -0.06 11.45
C ALA A 125 32.09 0.15 11.65
N LEU A 126 31.30 -0.92 11.62
CA LEU A 126 29.83 -0.86 11.71
C LEU A 126 29.31 -0.85 13.15
N GLN A 127 29.90 -1.67 14.02
CA GLN A 127 29.49 -1.88 15.40
C GLN A 127 30.69 -1.93 16.36
N PRO A 128 31.38 -0.78 16.57
CA PRO A 128 32.58 -0.73 17.40
C PRO A 128 32.33 -1.24 18.83
N ARG A 129 31.14 -0.94 19.37
CA ARG A 129 30.65 -1.36 20.68
C ARG A 129 30.87 -2.85 20.99
N THR A 130 30.88 -3.71 19.98
CA THR A 130 31.11 -5.17 20.11
C THR A 130 32.42 -5.50 20.80
N PHE A 131 33.48 -4.78 20.45
CA PHE A 131 34.86 -5.07 20.86
C PHE A 131 35.24 -4.43 22.19
N PHE A 132 34.46 -3.47 22.68
CA PHE A 132 34.78 -2.68 23.87
C PHE A 132 34.22 -3.30 25.15
N THR A 133 34.81 -4.43 25.55
CA THR A 133 34.46 -5.17 26.76
C THR A 133 35.70 -5.88 27.32
N SER A 134 35.66 -6.32 28.58
CA SER A 134 36.74 -7.15 29.13
C SER A 134 36.89 -8.46 28.34
N VAL A 135 38.13 -8.95 28.26
CA VAL A 135 38.49 -10.18 27.55
C VAL A 135 37.70 -11.38 28.07
N ASP A 136 37.53 -11.52 29.38
CA ASP A 136 36.81 -12.65 29.98
C ASP A 136 35.33 -12.67 29.56
N ARG A 137 34.69 -11.49 29.56
CA ARG A 137 33.31 -11.36 29.10
C ARG A 137 33.20 -11.65 27.60
N PHE A 138 34.18 -11.22 26.81
CA PHE A 138 34.20 -11.48 25.37
C PHE A 138 34.35 -12.97 25.06
N LYS A 139 35.26 -13.67 25.74
CA LYS A 139 35.44 -15.12 25.63
C LYS A 139 34.16 -15.89 25.96
N LYS A 140 33.45 -15.49 27.02
CA LYS A 140 32.15 -16.08 27.37
C LYS A 140 31.15 -15.95 26.22
N VAL A 141 30.98 -14.74 25.67
CA VAL A 141 30.05 -14.50 24.54
C VAL A 141 30.44 -15.32 23.31
N ILE A 142 31.73 -15.41 22.99
CA ILE A 142 32.22 -16.27 21.89
C ILE A 142 31.85 -17.73 22.12
N GLY A 143 32.03 -18.23 23.35
CA GLY A 143 31.65 -19.59 23.73
C GLY A 143 30.15 -19.83 23.55
N ASP A 144 29.32 -18.91 24.05
CA ASP A 144 27.86 -18.98 23.92
C ASP A 144 27.44 -19.04 22.43
N VAL A 145 27.99 -18.16 21.59
CA VAL A 145 27.67 -18.12 20.15
C VAL A 145 28.17 -19.36 19.39
N LYS A 146 29.32 -19.93 19.78
CA LYS A 146 29.79 -21.21 19.22
C LYS A 146 28.89 -22.38 19.60
N ASN A 147 28.42 -22.41 20.85
CA ASN A 147 27.48 -23.44 21.32
C ASN A 147 26.11 -23.33 20.62
N MET A 148 25.77 -22.15 20.10
CA MET A 148 24.62 -21.92 19.22
C MET A 148 24.86 -22.38 17.77
N GLY A 149 26.02 -22.96 17.44
CA GLY A 149 26.28 -23.55 16.12
C GLY A 149 26.72 -22.55 15.03
N PHE A 150 27.02 -21.29 15.37
CA PHE A 150 27.48 -20.33 14.38
C PHE A 150 28.91 -20.63 13.91
N ASP A 151 29.09 -20.69 12.60
CA ASP A 151 30.39 -20.86 11.93
C ASP A 151 31.24 -19.58 12.00
N THR A 152 32.43 -19.68 12.62
CA THR A 152 33.36 -18.54 12.81
C THR A 152 33.86 -17.94 11.50
N SER A 153 33.80 -18.68 10.38
CA SER A 153 34.19 -18.18 9.06
C SER A 153 33.16 -17.23 8.43
N LYS A 154 31.91 -17.23 8.92
CA LYS A 154 30.81 -16.45 8.33
C LYS A 154 30.63 -15.11 9.01
N THR A 155 30.27 -14.08 8.24
CA THR A 155 29.97 -12.73 8.75
C THR A 155 28.89 -12.72 9.85
N ARG A 156 27.92 -13.64 9.78
CA ARG A 156 26.83 -13.75 10.76
C ARG A 156 27.33 -14.05 12.17
N PHE A 157 28.47 -14.74 12.31
CA PHE A 157 29.05 -15.03 13.62
C PHE A 157 29.31 -13.76 14.43
N LEU A 158 29.95 -12.74 13.85
CA LEU A 158 30.22 -11.49 14.58
C LEU A 158 28.95 -10.69 14.87
N TRP A 159 27.94 -10.73 13.99
CA TRP A 159 26.64 -10.13 14.28
C TRP A 159 25.96 -10.82 15.46
N ALA A 160 26.06 -12.14 15.60
CA ALA A 160 25.56 -12.87 16.76
C ALA A 160 26.33 -12.52 18.04
N VAL A 161 27.67 -12.43 17.97
CA VAL A 161 28.50 -11.96 19.09
C VAL A 161 28.07 -10.56 19.53
N HIS A 162 27.85 -9.63 18.59
CA HIS A 162 27.36 -8.31 18.91
C HIS A 162 25.98 -8.32 19.58
N ALA A 163 25.08 -9.17 19.08
CA ALA A 163 23.73 -9.26 19.61
C ALA A 163 23.68 -9.77 21.04
N VAL A 164 24.30 -10.93 21.29
CA VAL A 164 24.40 -11.52 22.63
C VAL A 164 25.12 -10.56 23.58
N ARG A 165 26.14 -9.84 23.11
CA ARG A 165 26.88 -8.89 23.95
C ARG A 165 26.07 -7.65 24.30
N SER A 166 25.25 -7.17 23.37
CA SER A 166 24.57 -5.86 23.49
C SER A 166 23.30 -5.91 24.33
N MET A 167 22.78 -7.10 24.60
CA MET A 167 21.58 -7.33 25.40
C MET A 167 21.92 -8.00 26.75
N SER A 168 21.09 -7.78 27.78
CA SER A 168 21.14 -8.62 28.98
C SER A 168 20.37 -9.93 28.74
N LYS A 169 20.63 -10.93 29.57
CA LYS A 169 19.84 -12.17 29.57
C LYS A 169 18.34 -11.88 29.77
N SER A 170 18.00 -10.97 30.69
CA SER A 170 16.61 -10.57 30.91
C SER A 170 15.96 -9.92 29.68
N THR A 171 16.69 -9.11 28.91
CA THR A 171 16.18 -8.54 27.64
C THR A 171 15.96 -9.63 26.60
N TRP A 172 16.88 -10.60 26.52
CA TRP A 172 16.72 -11.75 25.62
C TRP A 172 15.48 -12.58 25.98
N ASP A 173 15.35 -12.97 27.26
CA ASP A 173 14.22 -13.77 27.73
C ASP A 173 12.88 -13.05 27.50
N MET A 174 12.83 -11.73 27.75
CA MET A 174 11.64 -10.92 27.46
C MET A 174 11.29 -10.91 25.96
N LYS A 175 12.28 -10.81 25.07
CA LYS A 175 12.05 -10.88 23.62
C LYS A 175 11.57 -12.27 23.20
N VAL A 176 12.14 -13.34 23.74
CA VAL A 176 11.68 -14.71 23.50
C VAL A 176 10.23 -14.90 23.93
N GLU A 177 9.87 -14.46 25.14
CA GLU A 177 8.48 -14.55 25.64
C GLU A 177 7.51 -13.72 24.80
N LEU A 178 7.94 -12.56 24.29
CA LEU A 178 7.14 -11.76 23.36
C LEU A 178 6.89 -12.51 22.04
N TYR A 179 7.92 -13.12 21.45
CA TYR A 179 7.76 -13.91 20.22
C TYR A 179 6.90 -15.16 20.46
N LYS A 180 7.02 -15.81 21.61
CA LYS A 180 6.12 -16.91 22.02
C LYS A 180 4.67 -16.45 22.13
N LYS A 181 4.42 -15.26 22.70
CA LYS A 181 3.08 -14.64 22.71
C LYS A 181 2.56 -14.32 21.31
N TRP A 182 3.44 -14.09 20.34
CA TRP A 182 3.10 -13.93 18.93
C TRP A 182 2.99 -15.26 18.16
N GLY A 183 3.00 -16.39 18.87
CA GLY A 183 2.76 -17.73 18.30
C GLY A 183 4.01 -18.44 17.80
N TRP A 184 5.21 -17.91 18.03
CA TRP A 184 6.46 -18.54 17.58
C TRP A 184 6.93 -19.61 18.56
N SER A 185 7.38 -20.74 18.04
CA SER A 185 8.11 -21.75 18.80
C SER A 185 9.54 -21.28 19.12
N GLU A 186 10.12 -21.88 20.16
CA GLU A 186 11.51 -21.58 20.56
C GLU A 186 12.52 -21.90 19.43
N GLY A 187 12.25 -22.94 18.64
CA GLY A 187 13.05 -23.29 17.48
C GLY A 187 12.99 -22.26 16.35
N GLU A 188 11.81 -21.68 16.07
CA GLU A 188 11.65 -20.64 15.04
C GLU A 188 12.35 -19.34 15.42
N ILE A 189 12.29 -18.96 16.70
CA ILE A 189 13.00 -17.79 17.24
C ILE A 189 14.51 -17.98 17.05
N PHE A 190 15.02 -19.16 17.38
CA PHE A 190 16.43 -19.49 17.22
C PHE A 190 16.87 -19.49 15.74
N MET A 191 16.06 -20.07 14.86
CA MET A 191 16.33 -20.09 13.42
C MET A 191 16.35 -18.68 12.83
N ALA A 192 15.43 -17.80 13.27
CA ALA A 192 15.42 -16.41 12.84
C ALA A 192 16.62 -15.63 13.38
N PHE A 193 17.04 -15.89 14.62
CA PHE A 193 18.28 -15.34 15.17
C PHE A 193 19.50 -15.80 14.37
N GLU A 194 19.59 -17.08 13.99
CA GLU A 194 20.66 -17.62 13.16
C GLU A 194 20.77 -16.93 11.79
N ARG A 195 19.62 -16.61 11.19
CA ARG A 195 19.55 -15.91 9.90
C ARG A 195 19.93 -14.44 10.01
N CYS A 196 19.43 -13.74 11.03
CA CYS A 196 19.53 -12.29 11.17
C CYS A 196 19.88 -11.84 12.60
N PRO A 197 21.09 -12.12 13.11
CA PRO A 197 21.41 -11.82 14.51
C PRO A 197 21.38 -10.33 14.86
N GLY A 198 21.74 -9.46 13.90
CA GLY A 198 21.81 -8.01 14.10
C GLY A 198 20.45 -7.33 14.32
N GLU A 199 19.38 -7.86 13.72
CA GLU A 199 18.03 -7.30 13.81
C GLU A 199 17.41 -7.50 15.20
N VAL A 200 17.92 -8.47 15.98
CA VAL A 200 17.43 -8.76 17.33
C VAL A 200 17.93 -7.73 18.34
N VAL A 201 18.91 -6.90 17.98
CA VAL A 201 19.55 -5.93 18.86
C VAL A 201 18.88 -4.57 18.82
N GLU A 202 18.29 -4.20 17.69
CA GLU A 202 17.55 -2.96 17.53
C GLU A 202 16.27 -2.99 18.40
N ASP A 203 15.75 -1.81 18.75
CA ASP A 203 14.59 -1.64 19.63
C ASP A 203 13.40 -2.47 19.15
N PHE A 204 12.45 -2.80 20.04
CA PHE A 204 11.33 -3.77 19.90
C PHE A 204 10.52 -3.70 18.58
N ASP A 205 11.11 -4.05 17.45
CA ASP A 205 10.52 -3.76 16.14
C ASP A 205 10.52 -4.98 15.21
N HIS A 206 9.53 -4.99 14.33
CA HIS A 206 8.93 -6.09 13.57
C HIS A 206 9.84 -6.76 12.51
N ARG A 207 11.16 -6.58 12.57
CA ARG A 207 12.09 -7.01 11.51
C ARG A 207 12.53 -8.47 11.60
N LEU A 208 12.59 -9.05 12.79
CA LEU A 208 12.83 -10.50 12.95
C LEU A 208 11.77 -11.34 12.23
N VAL A 209 10.53 -10.84 12.17
CA VAL A 209 9.40 -11.46 11.45
C VAL A 209 9.68 -11.54 9.94
N SER A 210 10.45 -10.61 9.38
CA SER A 210 10.83 -10.63 7.96
C SER A 210 11.90 -11.67 7.62
N CYS A 211 12.74 -12.09 8.57
CA CYS A 211 13.81 -13.06 8.33
C CYS A 211 13.37 -14.54 8.43
N ALA A 212 12.21 -14.80 9.04
CA ALA A 212 11.54 -16.09 8.99
C ALA A 212 10.58 -16.23 7.79
N SER A 213 10.50 -15.21 6.92
CA SER A 213 9.39 -15.02 5.97
C SER A 213 8.92 -16.32 5.32
N ASN A 214 7.63 -16.60 5.46
CA ASN A 214 6.87 -17.58 4.69
C ASN A 214 6.90 -17.30 3.16
N SER A 215 7.72 -16.37 2.67
CA SER A 215 7.70 -15.85 1.29
C SER A 215 7.85 -16.95 0.24
N GLU A 216 8.75 -17.91 0.42
CA GLU A 216 8.95 -18.99 -0.56
C GLU A 216 7.83 -20.04 -0.50
N PRO A 217 7.45 -20.58 0.68
CA PRO A 217 6.26 -21.42 0.80
C PRO A 217 4.95 -20.76 0.33
N LEU A 218 4.73 -19.48 0.65
CA LEU A 218 3.57 -18.71 0.20
C LEU A 218 3.62 -18.45 -1.30
N SER A 219 4.80 -18.20 -1.88
CA SER A 219 4.92 -18.07 -3.33
C SER A 219 4.49 -19.35 -4.03
N ASN A 220 4.91 -20.51 -3.51
CA ASN A 220 4.51 -21.80 -4.04
C ASN A 220 3.01 -22.07 -3.86
N LEU A 221 2.43 -21.67 -2.73
CA LEU A 221 1.00 -21.76 -2.47
C LEU A 221 0.19 -20.91 -3.46
N PHE A 222 0.50 -19.61 -3.58
CA PHE A 222 -0.21 -18.69 -4.46
C PHE A 222 -0.11 -19.12 -5.93
N GLN A 223 1.04 -19.64 -6.37
CA GLN A 223 1.17 -20.17 -7.74
C GLN A 223 0.16 -21.29 -8.04
N ARG A 224 -0.20 -22.16 -7.07
CA ARG A 224 -1.23 -23.21 -7.27
C ARG A 224 -2.62 -22.63 -7.58
N TYR A 225 -2.89 -21.41 -7.09
CA TYR A 225 -4.13 -20.67 -7.32
C TYR A 225 -4.08 -19.73 -8.53
N GLY A 226 -2.99 -19.74 -9.32
CA GLY A 226 -2.91 -19.01 -10.60
C GLY A 226 -2.17 -17.67 -10.55
N PHE A 227 -1.57 -17.31 -9.42
CA PHE A 227 -0.81 -16.07 -9.29
C PHE A 227 0.55 -16.15 -10.00
N GLN A 228 0.93 -15.08 -10.70
CA GLN A 228 2.17 -15.01 -11.46
C GLN A 228 3.40 -14.84 -10.55
N PRO A 229 4.45 -15.67 -10.69
CA PRO A 229 5.64 -15.60 -9.83
C PRO A 229 6.34 -14.23 -9.83
N SER A 230 6.33 -13.52 -10.95
CA SER A 230 6.97 -12.21 -11.11
C SER A 230 6.43 -11.14 -10.16
N ASP A 231 5.16 -11.28 -9.78
CA ASP A 231 4.41 -10.23 -9.08
C ASP A 231 4.36 -10.49 -7.57
N LEU A 232 4.55 -11.74 -7.16
CA LEU A 232 4.39 -12.20 -5.77
C LEU A 232 5.38 -11.55 -4.80
N HIS A 233 6.63 -11.34 -5.23
CA HIS A 233 7.64 -10.71 -4.38
C HIS A 233 7.21 -9.29 -3.93
N ASN A 234 6.81 -8.46 -4.89
CA ASN A 234 6.33 -7.11 -4.61
C ASN A 234 4.97 -7.12 -3.89
N PHE A 235 4.10 -8.07 -4.25
CA PHE A 235 2.80 -8.23 -3.61
C PHE A 235 2.94 -8.54 -2.11
N PHE A 236 3.76 -9.52 -1.72
CA PHE A 236 3.96 -9.85 -0.31
C PHE A 236 4.67 -8.73 0.46
N ALA A 237 5.63 -8.03 -0.17
CA ALA A 237 6.29 -6.88 0.44
C ALA A 237 5.29 -5.77 0.83
N ARG A 238 4.25 -5.55 0.01
CA ARG A 238 3.18 -4.57 0.28
C ARG A 238 2.13 -5.10 1.25
N ASN A 239 1.94 -6.41 1.31
CA ASN A 239 0.89 -7.07 2.10
C ASN A 239 1.47 -7.89 3.26
N ARG A 240 2.14 -7.20 4.19
CA ARG A 240 2.90 -7.85 5.28
C ARG A 240 2.06 -8.74 6.21
N PHE A 241 0.75 -8.51 6.31
CA PHE A 241 -0.13 -9.37 7.11
C PHE A 241 -0.07 -10.83 6.66
N LEU A 242 0.09 -11.09 5.35
CA LEU A 242 0.24 -12.45 4.79
C LEU A 242 1.54 -13.12 5.24
N LEU A 243 2.62 -12.36 5.39
CA LEU A 243 3.90 -12.87 5.87
C LEU A 243 3.86 -13.18 7.37
N ASN A 244 2.93 -12.56 8.10
CA ASN A 244 2.73 -12.76 9.53
C ASN A 244 1.71 -13.89 9.83
N SER A 245 0.90 -14.30 8.85
CA SER A 245 -0.05 -15.40 8.96
C SER A 245 0.62 -16.76 8.79
N SER A 246 0.06 -17.80 9.41
CA SER A 246 0.51 -19.17 9.15
C SER A 246 0.17 -19.59 7.72
N ILE A 247 1.01 -20.43 7.10
CA ILE A 247 0.78 -20.94 5.74
C ILE A 247 -0.55 -21.70 5.67
N SER A 248 -0.89 -22.44 6.73
CA SER A 248 -2.15 -23.18 6.84
C SER A 248 -3.37 -22.26 6.83
N ASP A 249 -3.30 -21.11 7.52
CA ASP A 249 -4.42 -20.16 7.56
C ASP A 249 -4.62 -19.49 6.20
N VAL A 250 -3.54 -19.13 5.52
CA VAL A 250 -3.59 -18.56 4.17
C VAL A 250 -4.09 -19.60 3.16
N GLU A 251 -3.69 -20.86 3.29
CA GLU A 251 -4.20 -21.95 2.46
C GLU A 251 -5.69 -22.19 2.71
N MET A 252 -6.15 -22.16 3.96
CA MET A 252 -7.56 -22.27 4.31
C MET A 252 -8.37 -21.10 3.73
N SER A 253 -7.84 -19.89 3.81
CA SER A 253 -8.44 -18.69 3.23
C SER A 253 -8.62 -18.82 1.71
N LEU A 254 -7.58 -19.27 1.00
CA LEU A 254 -7.65 -19.50 -0.45
C LEU A 254 -8.62 -20.64 -0.82
N LYS A 255 -8.75 -21.67 0.01
CA LYS A 255 -9.76 -22.74 -0.16
C LYS A 255 -11.19 -22.21 -0.01
N ILE A 256 -11.46 -21.40 1.03
CA ILE A 256 -12.77 -20.76 1.23
C ILE A 256 -13.07 -19.84 0.03
N LEU A 257 -12.11 -19.02 -0.40
CA LEU A 257 -12.32 -18.19 -1.59
C LEU A 257 -12.60 -19.02 -2.85
N SER A 258 -11.99 -20.19 -2.96
CA SER A 258 -12.20 -21.09 -4.10
C SER A 258 -13.53 -21.83 -4.06
N SER A 259 -14.15 -22.00 -2.88
CA SER A 259 -15.53 -22.49 -2.78
C SER A 259 -16.54 -21.39 -3.10
N LEU A 260 -16.21 -20.13 -2.76
CA LEU A 260 -17.06 -18.96 -3.00
C LEU A 260 -16.94 -18.38 -4.41
N CYS A 261 -15.82 -18.62 -5.10
CA CYS A 261 -15.52 -18.08 -6.44
C CYS A 261 -15.30 -19.21 -7.47
N SER A 262 -15.86 -19.07 -8.66
CA SER A 262 -15.82 -20.12 -9.71
C SER A 262 -14.58 -20.11 -10.61
N SER A 263 -13.77 -19.05 -10.59
CA SER A 263 -12.64 -18.85 -11.50
C SER A 263 -11.36 -18.47 -10.75
N LYS A 264 -10.23 -19.10 -11.11
CA LYS A 264 -8.91 -18.72 -10.61
C LYS A 264 -8.57 -17.26 -10.92
N ASP A 265 -8.91 -16.79 -12.13
CA ASP A 265 -8.65 -15.41 -12.54
C ASP A 265 -9.43 -14.41 -11.69
N SER A 266 -10.66 -14.74 -11.30
CA SER A 266 -11.46 -13.90 -10.42
C SER A 266 -10.86 -13.82 -9.01
N ILE A 267 -10.39 -14.96 -8.46
CA ILE A 267 -9.69 -14.98 -7.17
C ILE A 267 -8.43 -14.13 -7.23
N VAL A 268 -7.63 -14.28 -8.28
CA VAL A 268 -6.40 -13.51 -8.49
C VAL A 268 -6.71 -12.01 -8.55
N SER A 269 -7.67 -11.60 -9.37
CA SER A 269 -8.11 -10.20 -9.49
C SER A 269 -8.56 -9.62 -8.15
N MET A 270 -9.44 -10.34 -7.44
CA MET A 270 -9.98 -9.91 -6.15
C MET A 270 -8.89 -9.77 -5.08
N VAL A 271 -7.96 -10.73 -5.00
CA VAL A 271 -6.84 -10.68 -4.05
C VAL A 271 -5.86 -9.55 -4.39
N TYR A 272 -5.65 -9.22 -5.67
CA TYR A 272 -4.86 -8.05 -6.03
C TYR A 272 -5.55 -6.73 -5.69
N ASN A 273 -6.88 -6.65 -5.87
CA ASN A 273 -7.66 -5.44 -5.57
C ASN A 273 -7.84 -5.22 -4.07
N CYS A 274 -8.10 -6.28 -3.31
CA CYS A 274 -8.35 -6.26 -1.87
C CYS A 274 -7.64 -7.42 -1.16
N PRO A 275 -6.31 -7.34 -0.92
CA PRO A 275 -5.54 -8.44 -0.32
C PRO A 275 -6.08 -8.90 1.03
N ARG A 276 -6.59 -7.97 1.85
CA ARG A 276 -7.13 -8.24 3.19
C ARG A 276 -8.36 -9.14 3.19
N VAL A 277 -8.96 -9.42 2.04
CA VAL A 277 -9.99 -10.47 1.90
C VAL A 277 -9.46 -11.84 2.35
N LEU A 278 -8.13 -12.05 2.37
CA LEU A 278 -7.49 -13.27 2.85
C LEU A 278 -7.31 -13.35 4.38
N GLU A 279 -7.83 -12.40 5.15
CA GLU A 279 -7.88 -12.53 6.60
C GLU A 279 -8.84 -13.69 6.97
N LEU A 280 -8.31 -14.75 7.60
CA LEU A 280 -9.05 -16.00 7.80
C LEU A 280 -10.33 -15.82 8.62
N ASP A 281 -10.29 -15.03 9.70
CA ASP A 281 -11.45 -14.80 10.55
C ASP A 281 -12.58 -14.07 9.80
N PHE A 282 -12.21 -13.17 8.89
CA PHE A 282 -13.15 -12.52 7.99
C PHE A 282 -13.82 -13.56 7.07
N LEU A 283 -13.04 -14.39 6.37
CA LEU A 283 -13.61 -15.37 5.44
C LEU A 283 -14.46 -16.44 6.12
N LYS A 284 -14.08 -16.89 7.31
CA LYS A 284 -14.90 -17.84 8.10
C LYS A 284 -16.27 -17.26 8.45
N GLY A 285 -16.32 -15.97 8.82
CA GLY A 285 -17.59 -15.28 9.05
C GLY A 285 -18.45 -15.23 7.79
N TRP A 286 -17.83 -15.02 6.63
CA TRP A 286 -18.51 -14.95 5.34
C TRP A 286 -18.88 -16.30 4.72
N GLU A 287 -18.17 -17.38 5.02
CA GLU A 287 -18.47 -18.73 4.53
C GLU A 287 -19.87 -19.19 4.96
N VAL A 288 -20.23 -18.94 6.22
CA VAL A 288 -21.57 -19.20 6.74
C VAL A 288 -22.58 -18.22 6.16
N GLY A 289 -22.28 -16.91 6.22
CA GLY A 289 -23.19 -15.86 5.78
C GLY A 289 -23.60 -15.95 4.31
N VAL A 290 -22.69 -16.36 3.41
CA VAL A 290 -23.02 -16.50 1.97
C VAL A 290 -24.08 -17.57 1.73
N SER A 291 -24.10 -18.64 2.52
CA SER A 291 -25.11 -19.70 2.42
C SER A 291 -26.52 -19.17 2.77
N GLU A 292 -26.60 -18.15 3.62
CA GLU A 292 -27.85 -17.52 4.07
C GLU A 292 -28.37 -16.46 3.09
N LEU A 293 -27.52 -15.95 2.18
CA LEU A 293 -27.91 -14.95 1.17
C LEU A 293 -28.91 -15.50 0.14
N GLY A 294 -29.06 -16.83 0.03
CA GLY A 294 -30.14 -17.48 -0.73
C GLY A 294 -30.02 -17.36 -2.26
N VAL A 295 -28.79 -17.39 -2.80
CA VAL A 295 -28.50 -17.06 -4.19
C VAL A 295 -27.95 -18.28 -4.93
N SER A 296 -28.77 -18.97 -5.73
CA SER A 296 -28.49 -20.29 -6.29
C SER A 296 -28.10 -20.33 -7.79
N ASP A 297 -27.74 -19.20 -8.40
CA ASP A 297 -27.33 -19.13 -9.83
C ASP A 297 -25.88 -18.61 -10.04
N ASN A 298 -25.38 -18.68 -11.28
CA ASN A 298 -24.04 -18.18 -11.62
C ASN A 298 -23.89 -16.64 -11.45
N GLY A 299 -25.01 -15.90 -11.45
CA GLY A 299 -25.04 -14.45 -11.17
C GLY A 299 -24.68 -14.14 -9.71
N SER A 300 -24.97 -15.07 -8.81
CA SER A 300 -24.55 -15.03 -7.40
C SER A 300 -23.05 -14.85 -7.19
N LEU A 301 -22.20 -15.43 -8.05
CA LEU A 301 -20.77 -15.55 -7.75
C LEU A 301 -20.00 -14.25 -7.96
N ILE A 302 -20.32 -13.49 -9.01
CA ILE A 302 -19.76 -12.14 -9.21
C ILE A 302 -20.28 -11.17 -8.14
N MET A 303 -21.54 -11.36 -7.73
CA MET A 303 -22.11 -10.61 -6.62
C MET A 303 -21.37 -10.91 -5.31
N ILE A 304 -21.10 -12.18 -4.99
CA ILE A 304 -20.35 -12.57 -3.79
C ILE A 304 -18.96 -11.92 -3.79
N GLN A 305 -18.23 -11.92 -4.91
CA GLN A 305 -16.95 -11.23 -5.03
C GLN A 305 -17.08 -9.74 -4.69
N SER A 306 -18.05 -9.07 -5.31
CA SER A 306 -18.33 -7.65 -5.10
C SER A 306 -18.68 -7.32 -3.66
N ILE A 307 -19.47 -8.20 -3.01
CA ILE A 307 -19.82 -8.09 -1.60
C ILE A 307 -18.58 -8.26 -0.73
N LEU A 308 -17.78 -9.32 -0.91
CA LEU A 308 -16.58 -9.57 -0.09
C LEU A 308 -15.58 -8.40 -0.17
N GLU A 309 -15.37 -7.85 -1.36
CA GLU A 309 -14.48 -6.70 -1.57
C GLU A 309 -14.96 -5.45 -0.80
N VAL A 310 -16.24 -5.08 -0.94
CA VAL A 310 -16.83 -3.93 -0.23
C VAL A 310 -16.88 -4.20 1.28
N SER A 311 -17.32 -5.39 1.69
CA SER A 311 -17.40 -5.76 3.09
C SER A 311 -16.06 -5.67 3.80
N ARG A 312 -14.98 -6.13 3.16
CA ARG A 312 -13.66 -5.94 3.77
C ARG A 312 -13.24 -4.48 3.79
N LYS A 313 -13.59 -3.69 2.78
CA LYS A 313 -13.18 -2.28 2.68
C LYS A 313 -13.90 -1.36 3.68
N PHE A 314 -15.11 -1.72 4.08
CA PHE A 314 -15.97 -0.94 4.98
C PHE A 314 -16.32 -1.67 6.29
N ASP A 315 -15.59 -2.75 6.61
CA ASP A 315 -15.79 -3.58 7.82
C ASP A 315 -17.26 -4.04 8.00
N LEU A 316 -17.89 -4.51 6.92
CA LEU A 316 -19.26 -5.01 6.92
C LEU A 316 -19.30 -6.51 7.23
N TYR A 317 -20.40 -6.94 7.84
CA TYR A 317 -20.69 -8.32 8.19
C TYR A 317 -21.90 -8.86 7.42
N PRO A 318 -22.10 -10.19 7.38
CA PRO A 318 -23.25 -10.78 6.69
C PRO A 318 -24.60 -10.15 7.06
N ASP A 319 -24.82 -9.85 8.34
CA ASP A 319 -26.04 -9.20 8.85
C ASP A 319 -26.30 -7.82 8.23
N ASP A 320 -25.25 -7.07 7.89
CA ASP A 320 -25.40 -5.76 7.24
C ASP A 320 -25.91 -5.90 5.82
N VAL A 321 -25.43 -6.92 5.11
CA VAL A 321 -25.88 -7.25 3.76
C VAL A 321 -27.30 -7.79 3.78
N LEU A 322 -27.64 -8.65 4.74
CA LEU A 322 -28.99 -9.17 4.92
C LEU A 322 -29.98 -8.02 5.18
N ARG A 323 -29.64 -7.10 6.08
CA ARG A 323 -30.45 -5.89 6.36
C ARG A 323 -30.64 -5.03 5.11
N CYS A 324 -29.59 -4.85 4.31
CA CYS A 324 -29.68 -4.14 3.04
C CYS A 324 -30.63 -4.86 2.06
N ILE A 325 -30.50 -6.17 1.91
CA ILE A 325 -31.38 -6.99 1.06
C ILE A 325 -32.84 -6.88 1.51
N GLU A 326 -33.11 -6.92 2.82
CA GLU A 326 -34.44 -6.73 3.38
C GLU A 326 -35.01 -5.34 3.10
N GLY A 327 -34.22 -4.28 3.26
CA GLY A 327 -34.60 -2.92 2.90
C GLY A 327 -34.94 -2.79 1.40
N LEU A 328 -34.11 -3.38 0.53
CA LEU A 328 -34.37 -3.42 -0.92
C LEU A 328 -35.64 -4.19 -1.27
N LYS A 329 -35.93 -5.30 -0.58
CA LYS A 329 -37.22 -6.02 -0.68
C LYS A 329 -38.40 -5.15 -0.21
N GLY A 330 -38.21 -4.32 0.83
CA GLY A 330 -39.18 -3.32 1.29
C GLY A 330 -39.57 -2.32 0.19
N PHE A 331 -38.63 -1.97 -0.69
CA PHE A 331 -38.89 -1.19 -1.90
C PHE A 331 -39.51 -2.02 -3.05
N ARG A 332 -39.97 -3.24 -2.82
CA ARG A 332 -40.59 -4.12 -3.82
C ARG A 332 -39.68 -4.41 -5.02
N PHE A 333 -38.36 -4.41 -4.82
CA PHE A 333 -37.44 -4.88 -5.85
C PHE A 333 -37.48 -6.41 -5.96
N SER A 334 -37.45 -6.91 -7.19
CA SER A 334 -37.35 -8.34 -7.46
C SER A 334 -35.97 -8.87 -7.06
N SER A 335 -35.87 -10.18 -6.78
CA SER A 335 -34.57 -10.81 -6.48
C SER A 335 -33.54 -10.57 -7.59
N ALA A 336 -33.99 -10.58 -8.86
CA ALA A 336 -33.12 -10.31 -10.00
C ALA A 336 -32.58 -8.87 -10.00
N THR A 337 -33.40 -7.88 -9.61
CA THR A 337 -32.95 -6.50 -9.42
C THR A 337 -31.96 -6.38 -8.27
N ILE A 338 -32.23 -7.02 -7.12
CA ILE A 338 -31.34 -6.98 -5.95
C ILE A 338 -29.97 -7.58 -6.30
N THR A 339 -29.94 -8.76 -6.93
CA THR A 339 -28.69 -9.39 -7.39
C THR A 339 -27.92 -8.46 -8.32
N ARG A 340 -28.60 -7.84 -9.28
CA ARG A 340 -27.98 -6.91 -10.24
C ARG A 340 -27.41 -5.66 -9.57
N VAL A 341 -28.13 -5.10 -8.59
CA VAL A 341 -27.68 -3.93 -7.81
C VAL A 341 -26.45 -4.28 -6.99
N LEU A 342 -26.45 -5.40 -6.27
CA LEU A 342 -25.30 -5.82 -5.46
C LEU A 342 -24.09 -6.20 -6.32
N GLN A 343 -24.32 -6.70 -7.53
CA GLN A 343 -23.26 -7.03 -8.48
C GLN A 343 -22.59 -5.78 -9.08
N GLU A 344 -23.37 -4.81 -9.57
CA GLU A 344 -22.82 -3.63 -10.26
C GLU A 344 -22.53 -2.46 -9.33
N PHE A 345 -23.22 -2.40 -8.19
CA PHE A 345 -23.13 -1.32 -7.22
C PHE A 345 -23.20 -1.84 -5.78
N PRO A 346 -22.22 -2.64 -5.33
CA PRO A 346 -22.17 -3.22 -3.98
C PRO A 346 -22.14 -2.15 -2.87
N MET A 347 -21.70 -0.92 -3.19
CA MET A 347 -21.70 0.22 -2.26
C MET A 347 -23.09 0.57 -1.69
N ILE A 348 -24.17 0.10 -2.31
CA ILE A 348 -25.54 0.25 -1.82
C ILE A 348 -25.70 -0.23 -0.36
N ILE A 349 -24.91 -1.23 0.09
CA ILE A 349 -24.98 -1.79 1.44
C ILE A 349 -24.66 -0.73 2.50
N THR A 350 -23.81 0.24 2.16
CA THR A 350 -23.39 1.33 3.06
C THR A 350 -24.32 2.53 3.03
N MET A 351 -25.33 2.54 2.14
CA MET A 351 -26.22 3.67 1.95
C MET A 351 -27.42 3.60 2.89
N ASN A 352 -27.91 4.75 3.33
CA ASN A 352 -29.15 4.85 4.08
C ASN A 352 -30.37 4.67 3.17
N GLU A 353 -31.42 4.07 3.71
CA GLU A 353 -32.68 3.80 3.00
C GLU A 353 -33.35 5.08 2.47
N GLU A 354 -33.28 6.18 3.21
CA GLU A 354 -33.80 7.49 2.78
C GLU A 354 -33.15 7.97 1.48
N ASN A 355 -31.85 7.73 1.33
CA ASN A 355 -31.14 8.09 0.12
C ASN A 355 -31.64 7.25 -1.05
N ILE A 356 -31.82 5.94 -0.89
CA ILE A 356 -32.41 5.07 -1.93
C ILE A 356 -33.82 5.53 -2.28
N TRP A 357 -34.65 5.76 -1.25
CA TRP A 357 -36.03 6.20 -1.41
C TRP A 357 -36.13 7.53 -2.16
N SER A 358 -35.27 8.52 -1.88
CA SER A 358 -35.29 9.80 -2.59
C SER A 358 -35.09 9.67 -4.10
N LYS A 359 -34.39 8.63 -4.59
CA LYS A 359 -34.17 8.38 -6.03
C LYS A 359 -35.42 7.76 -6.63
N ILE A 360 -36.05 6.84 -5.90
CA ILE A 360 -37.34 6.25 -6.28
C ILE A 360 -38.41 7.34 -6.34
N GLU A 361 -38.50 8.20 -5.32
CA GLU A 361 -39.45 9.31 -5.26
C GLU A 361 -39.23 10.31 -6.40
N PHE A 362 -37.97 10.61 -6.72
CA PHE A 362 -37.65 11.43 -7.89
C PHE A 362 -38.15 10.82 -9.20
N LEU A 363 -37.95 9.51 -9.42
CA LEU A 363 -38.47 8.82 -10.62
C LEU A 363 -40.01 8.86 -10.67
N LEU A 364 -40.68 8.69 -9.53
CA LEU A 364 -42.14 8.85 -9.43
C LEU A 364 -42.55 10.30 -9.74
N GLY A 365 -41.79 11.28 -9.27
CA GLY A 365 -42.03 12.72 -9.47
C GLY A 365 -41.92 13.19 -10.91
N ILE A 366 -41.06 12.55 -11.73
CA ILE A 366 -41.01 12.78 -13.19
C ILE A 366 -42.14 12.02 -13.94
N GLY A 367 -42.99 11.29 -13.20
CA GLY A 367 -44.19 10.62 -13.69
C GLY A 367 -43.97 9.17 -14.13
N ILE A 368 -42.86 8.53 -13.76
CA ILE A 368 -42.66 7.11 -14.02
C ILE A 368 -43.55 6.31 -13.06
N HIS A 369 -44.35 5.39 -13.60
CA HIS A 369 -45.24 4.58 -12.78
C HIS A 369 -44.45 3.56 -11.94
N ARG A 370 -44.92 3.28 -10.71
CA ARG A 370 -44.24 2.37 -9.77
C ARG A 370 -43.91 1.00 -10.36
N SER A 371 -44.77 0.49 -11.24
CA SER A 371 -44.57 -0.81 -11.90
C SER A 371 -43.35 -0.87 -12.83
N LYS A 372 -42.77 0.27 -13.24
CA LYS A 372 -41.58 0.34 -14.10
C LYS A 372 -40.28 0.53 -13.32
N ILE A 373 -40.37 0.91 -12.05
CA ILE A 373 -39.19 1.24 -11.23
C ILE A 373 -38.26 0.04 -11.09
N ASP A 374 -38.79 -1.16 -10.81
CA ASP A 374 -37.99 -2.38 -10.70
C ASP A 374 -37.17 -2.64 -11.97
N SER A 375 -37.81 -2.64 -13.15
CA SER A 375 -37.13 -2.82 -14.44
C SER A 375 -36.11 -1.75 -14.76
N ILE A 376 -36.35 -0.50 -14.33
CA ILE A 376 -35.42 0.62 -14.53
C ILE A 376 -34.16 0.41 -13.72
N ILE A 377 -34.30 0.11 -12.42
CA ILE A 377 -33.17 -0.14 -11.53
C ILE A 377 -32.42 -1.40 -11.96
N GLN A 378 -33.13 -2.45 -12.39
CA GLN A 378 -32.49 -3.67 -12.92
C GLN A 378 -31.65 -3.38 -14.17
N THR A 379 -32.15 -2.53 -15.07
CA THR A 379 -31.45 -2.21 -16.32
C THR A 379 -30.26 -1.26 -16.08
N TYR A 380 -30.36 -0.38 -15.09
CA TYR A 380 -29.32 0.57 -14.74
C TYR A 380 -29.26 0.85 -13.22
N PRO A 381 -28.61 -0.03 -12.43
CA PRO A 381 -28.46 0.15 -10.99
C PRO A 381 -27.72 1.44 -10.61
N GLY A 382 -26.81 1.91 -11.46
CA GLY A 382 -25.98 3.10 -11.24
C GLY A 382 -26.76 4.39 -11.00
N ILE A 383 -28.06 4.44 -11.30
CA ILE A 383 -28.92 5.57 -10.90
C ILE A 383 -28.98 5.75 -9.38
N LEU A 384 -28.90 4.67 -8.60
CA LEU A 384 -28.92 4.75 -7.14
C LEU A 384 -27.68 5.47 -6.57
N ALA A 385 -26.54 5.37 -7.29
CA ALA A 385 -25.31 6.08 -6.97
C ALA A 385 -25.32 7.55 -7.42
N SER A 386 -26.26 7.95 -8.26
CA SER A 386 -26.26 9.26 -8.89
C SER A 386 -26.75 10.34 -7.92
N GLY A 387 -26.01 11.45 -7.88
CA GLY A 387 -26.34 12.58 -7.04
C GLY A 387 -27.65 13.25 -7.49
N LEU A 388 -28.61 13.36 -6.57
CA LEU A 388 -29.96 13.82 -6.90
C LEU A 388 -29.98 15.31 -7.29
N GLU A 389 -29.39 16.17 -6.45
CA GLU A 389 -29.42 17.63 -6.63
C GLU A 389 -28.40 18.14 -7.66
N ASN A 390 -27.22 17.52 -7.72
CA ASN A 390 -26.12 17.99 -8.55
C ASN A 390 -26.04 17.29 -9.92
N LYS A 391 -26.73 16.17 -10.13
CA LYS A 391 -26.73 15.45 -11.42
C LYS A 391 -28.13 15.19 -11.96
N LEU A 392 -28.96 14.40 -11.27
CA LEU A 392 -30.24 13.94 -11.84
C LEU A 392 -31.23 15.08 -12.12
N LYS A 393 -31.46 15.98 -11.16
CA LYS A 393 -32.35 17.14 -11.36
C LYS A 393 -31.86 18.07 -12.48
N PRO A 394 -30.59 18.55 -12.47
CA PRO A 394 -30.05 19.34 -13.57
C PRO A 394 -30.16 18.66 -14.94
N LEU A 395 -29.98 17.35 -15.01
CA LEU A 395 -30.09 16.59 -16.26
C LEU A 395 -31.52 16.61 -16.82
N ILE A 396 -32.53 16.41 -15.97
CA ILE A 396 -33.95 16.54 -16.39
C ILE A 396 -34.29 18.00 -16.78
N SER A 397 -33.73 18.98 -16.07
CA SER A 397 -33.87 20.39 -16.43
C SER A 397 -33.22 20.70 -17.80
N GLU A 398 -32.07 20.11 -18.11
CA GLU A 398 -31.44 20.22 -19.43
C GLU A 398 -32.37 19.65 -20.51
N PHE A 399 -32.91 18.44 -20.31
CA PHE A 399 -33.79 17.82 -21.30
C PHE A 399 -35.04 18.67 -21.57
N THR A 400 -35.62 19.24 -20.51
CA THR A 400 -36.75 20.16 -20.63
C THR A 400 -36.34 21.45 -21.35
N GLY A 401 -35.16 22.00 -21.03
CA GLY A 401 -34.59 23.18 -21.68
C GLY A 401 -34.22 22.98 -23.15
N MET A 402 -34.00 21.74 -23.58
CA MET A 402 -33.84 21.37 -25.00
C MET A 402 -35.17 21.35 -25.77
N GLY A 403 -36.31 21.55 -25.08
CA GLY A 403 -37.64 21.59 -25.68
C GLY A 403 -38.39 20.26 -25.68
N PHE A 404 -37.89 19.22 -25.00
CA PHE A 404 -38.58 17.96 -24.87
C PHE A 404 -39.67 18.02 -23.80
N THR A 405 -40.83 17.43 -24.10
CA THR A 405 -41.94 17.36 -23.16
C THR A 405 -41.65 16.36 -22.04
N PRO A 406 -42.27 16.53 -20.84
CA PRO A 406 -42.14 15.56 -19.75
C PRO A 406 -42.51 14.13 -20.15
N ASN A 407 -43.44 13.97 -21.09
CA ASN A 407 -43.84 12.65 -21.58
C ASN A 407 -42.76 12.01 -22.46
N GLU A 408 -42.16 12.75 -23.39
CA GLU A 408 -41.05 12.26 -24.20
C GLU A 408 -39.85 11.85 -23.34
N ILE A 409 -39.49 12.68 -22.35
CA ILE A 409 -38.41 12.38 -21.38
C ILE A 409 -38.70 11.05 -20.67
N ARG A 410 -39.92 10.90 -20.14
CA ARG A 410 -40.33 9.71 -19.40
C ARG A 410 -40.27 8.44 -20.25
N GLU A 411 -40.85 8.47 -21.44
CA GLU A 411 -40.88 7.30 -22.33
C GLU A 411 -39.46 6.88 -22.73
N GLU A 412 -38.56 7.84 -22.97
CA GLU A 412 -37.17 7.52 -23.31
C GLU A 412 -36.39 6.96 -22.11
N ILE A 413 -36.64 7.44 -20.88
CA ILE A 413 -36.05 6.87 -19.65
C ILE A 413 -36.55 5.43 -19.44
N ILE A 414 -37.84 5.17 -19.61
CA ILE A 414 -38.40 3.81 -19.47
C ILE A 414 -37.77 2.87 -20.51
N ARG A 415 -37.56 3.38 -21.73
CA ARG A 415 -36.95 2.62 -22.81
C ARG A 415 -35.47 2.34 -22.57
N ASN A 416 -34.70 3.34 -22.13
CA ASN A 416 -33.28 3.20 -21.88
C ASN A 416 -32.82 4.01 -20.65
N PRO A 417 -32.87 3.41 -19.44
CA PRO A 417 -32.52 4.07 -18.19
C PRO A 417 -31.09 4.62 -18.12
N LYS A 418 -30.16 4.05 -18.90
CA LYS A 418 -28.75 4.47 -18.92
C LYS A 418 -28.56 5.92 -19.37
N ILE A 419 -29.59 6.52 -19.99
CA ILE A 419 -29.58 7.93 -20.36
C ILE A 419 -29.36 8.87 -19.16
N LEU A 420 -29.81 8.45 -17.97
CA LEU A 420 -29.62 9.16 -16.71
C LEU A 420 -28.17 9.10 -16.20
N GLY A 421 -27.31 8.29 -16.81
CA GLY A 421 -25.87 8.27 -16.57
C GLY A 421 -25.10 9.38 -17.29
N SER A 422 -25.72 10.08 -18.26
CA SER A 422 -25.06 11.14 -19.04
C SER A 422 -24.65 12.33 -18.18
N GLU A 423 -23.59 13.02 -18.58
CA GLU A 423 -23.19 14.26 -17.95
C GLU A 423 -24.01 15.44 -18.49
N VAL A 424 -24.28 16.41 -17.62
CA VAL A 424 -25.04 17.61 -17.98
C VAL A 424 -24.31 18.38 -19.07
N GLY A 425 -25.01 18.67 -20.16
CA GLY A 425 -24.49 19.36 -21.34
C GLY A 425 -24.09 18.43 -22.50
N GLU A 426 -23.96 17.12 -22.28
CA GLU A 426 -23.59 16.19 -23.37
C GLU A 426 -24.71 16.03 -24.38
N MET A 427 -25.94 15.86 -23.89
CA MET A 427 -27.11 15.67 -24.73
C MET A 427 -27.42 16.93 -25.56
N SER A 428 -27.33 18.13 -24.97
CA SER A 428 -27.48 19.38 -25.70
C SER A 428 -26.38 19.62 -26.75
N LYS A 429 -25.15 19.19 -26.51
CA LYS A 429 -24.08 19.21 -27.54
C LYS A 429 -24.41 18.28 -28.70
N CYS A 430 -24.87 17.05 -28.42
CA CYS A 430 -25.25 16.08 -29.44
C CYS A 430 -26.41 16.58 -30.31
N LEU A 431 -27.45 17.16 -29.69
CA LEU A 431 -28.58 17.73 -30.43
C LEU A 431 -28.14 18.92 -31.31
N ARG A 432 -27.30 19.82 -30.78
CA ARG A 432 -26.76 20.95 -31.56
C ARG A 432 -25.95 20.47 -32.76
N MET A 433 -25.12 19.45 -32.59
CA MET A 433 -24.36 18.83 -33.67
C MET A 433 -25.30 18.30 -34.75
N LEU A 434 -26.31 17.50 -34.37
CA LEU A 434 -27.32 16.96 -35.28
C LEU A 434 -28.07 18.06 -36.05
N ASN A 435 -28.47 19.13 -35.35
CA ASN A 435 -29.17 20.27 -35.96
C ASN A 435 -28.29 21.04 -36.94
N SER A 436 -26.97 21.06 -36.73
CA SER A 436 -26.00 21.74 -37.61
C SER A 436 -25.63 20.94 -38.87
N LEU A 437 -26.05 19.68 -38.98
CA LEU A 437 -25.73 18.82 -40.14
C LEU A 437 -26.37 19.36 -41.42
N LYS A 438 -25.52 19.73 -42.39
CA LYS A 438 -25.93 20.09 -43.75
C LYS A 438 -26.13 18.81 -44.58
N CYS A 439 -27.27 18.14 -44.41
CA CYS A 439 -27.65 16.94 -45.14
C CYS A 439 -28.97 17.10 -45.90
N ARG A 440 -29.23 16.21 -46.87
CA ARG A 440 -30.49 16.20 -47.63
C ARG A 440 -31.68 15.87 -46.71
N VAL A 441 -32.85 16.45 -47.01
CA VAL A 441 -34.08 16.27 -46.21
C VAL A 441 -34.38 14.80 -45.88
N PRO A 442 -34.32 13.82 -46.82
CA PRO A 442 -34.61 12.43 -46.51
C PRO A 442 -33.62 11.80 -45.52
N ILE A 443 -32.36 12.24 -45.51
CA ILE A 443 -31.35 11.79 -44.56
C ILE A 443 -31.67 12.35 -43.17
N LYS A 444 -32.05 13.63 -43.12
CA LYS A 444 -32.45 14.29 -41.87
C LYS A 444 -33.70 13.62 -41.28
N GLU A 445 -34.71 13.34 -42.10
CA GLU A 445 -35.92 12.60 -41.69
C GLU A 445 -35.58 11.19 -41.18
N LYS A 446 -34.68 10.45 -41.85
CA LYS A 446 -34.19 9.14 -41.39
C LYS A 446 -33.41 9.22 -40.08
N LEU A 447 -32.64 10.28 -39.85
CA LEU A 447 -31.90 10.47 -38.59
C LEU A 447 -32.84 10.75 -37.42
N PHE A 448 -33.92 11.48 -37.65
CA PHE A 448 -34.90 11.88 -36.65
C PHE A 448 -36.16 10.99 -36.63
N SER A 449 -36.15 9.85 -37.31
CA SER A 449 -37.32 8.99 -37.49
C SER A 449 -37.89 8.45 -36.17
N GLU A 450 -37.04 8.29 -35.16
CA GLU A 450 -37.42 7.85 -33.81
C GLU A 450 -37.45 9.00 -32.78
N GLY A 451 -37.41 10.24 -33.27
CA GLY A 451 -37.43 11.45 -32.44
C GLY A 451 -36.05 12.05 -32.16
N ALA A 452 -36.01 13.37 -31.96
CA ALA A 452 -34.78 14.12 -31.71
C ALA A 452 -34.08 13.77 -30.40
N PHE A 453 -34.84 13.37 -29.38
CA PHE A 453 -34.27 12.90 -28.12
C PHE A 453 -33.38 11.70 -28.35
N ARG A 454 -33.96 10.65 -28.94
CA ARG A 454 -33.27 9.40 -29.20
C ARG A 454 -32.10 9.57 -30.15
N ALA A 455 -32.28 10.31 -31.23
CA ALA A 455 -31.20 10.60 -32.17
C ALA A 455 -30.00 11.24 -31.45
N SER A 456 -30.26 12.16 -30.52
CA SER A 456 -29.21 12.82 -29.72
C SER A 456 -28.49 11.83 -28.81
N TYR A 457 -29.23 10.92 -28.17
CA TYR A 457 -28.63 9.92 -27.28
C TYR A 457 -27.82 8.86 -28.03
N GLU A 458 -28.27 8.43 -29.21
CA GLU A 458 -27.52 7.50 -30.06
C GLU A 458 -26.18 8.10 -30.52
N VAL A 459 -26.17 9.39 -30.84
CA VAL A 459 -24.93 10.12 -31.12
C VAL A 459 -24.01 10.12 -29.90
N LYS A 460 -24.55 10.39 -28.71
CA LYS A 460 -23.78 10.38 -27.45
C LYS A 460 -23.10 9.03 -27.24
N LEU A 461 -23.83 7.92 -27.37
CA LEU A 461 -23.27 6.58 -27.23
C LEU A 461 -22.13 6.30 -28.22
N ARG A 462 -22.21 6.81 -29.45
CA ARG A 462 -21.12 6.67 -30.44
C ARG A 462 -19.89 7.46 -30.03
N ILE A 463 -20.08 8.67 -29.51
CA ILE A 463 -18.98 9.52 -29.05
C ILE A 463 -18.26 8.88 -27.87
N ASP A 464 -19.01 8.37 -26.89
CA ASP A 464 -18.44 7.65 -25.75
C ASP A 464 -17.63 6.42 -26.19
N CYS A 465 -18.15 5.68 -27.18
CA CYS A 465 -17.48 4.51 -27.73
C CYS A 465 -16.13 4.88 -28.38
N LEU A 466 -16.10 5.94 -29.21
CA LEU A 466 -14.86 6.44 -29.81
C LEU A 466 -13.89 6.95 -28.73
N HIS A 467 -14.41 7.62 -27.71
CA HIS A 467 -13.60 8.11 -26.59
C HIS A 467 -12.96 6.97 -25.80
N LYS A 468 -13.72 5.91 -25.51
CA LYS A 468 -13.22 4.69 -24.86
C LYS A 468 -12.09 4.02 -25.64
N HIS A 469 -12.04 4.21 -26.97
CA HIS A 469 -10.98 3.72 -27.85
C HIS A 469 -9.85 4.73 -28.10
N GLY A 470 -9.76 5.78 -27.29
CA GLY A 470 -8.62 6.70 -27.24
C GLY A 470 -8.78 7.99 -28.05
N LEU A 471 -9.94 8.24 -28.67
CA LEU A 471 -10.17 9.52 -29.34
C LEU A 471 -10.54 10.61 -28.32
N LEU A 472 -10.06 11.83 -28.55
CA LEU A 472 -10.54 12.99 -27.78
C LEU A 472 -11.99 13.30 -28.18
N TYR A 473 -12.81 13.73 -27.21
CA TYR A 473 -14.21 14.11 -27.46
C TYR A 473 -14.34 15.09 -28.65
N ARG A 474 -13.48 16.11 -28.72
CA ARG A 474 -13.46 17.08 -29.82
C ARG A 474 -13.34 16.41 -31.18
N ASP A 475 -12.44 15.43 -31.29
CA ASP A 475 -12.15 14.76 -32.55
C ASP A 475 -13.27 13.78 -32.90
N ALA A 476 -13.84 13.09 -31.90
CA ALA A 476 -15.04 12.27 -32.06
C ALA A 476 -16.24 13.09 -32.60
N PHE A 477 -16.50 14.28 -32.05
CA PHE A 477 -17.53 15.21 -32.55
C PHE A 477 -17.27 15.67 -34.00
N SER A 478 -16.01 15.63 -34.49
CA SER A 478 -15.67 15.97 -35.88
C SER A 478 -15.86 14.80 -36.86
N ILE A 479 -15.79 13.57 -36.36
CA ILE A 479 -15.84 12.33 -37.15
C ILE A 479 -17.27 11.81 -37.28
N VAL A 480 -18.02 11.76 -36.17
CA VAL A 480 -19.39 11.22 -36.12
C VAL A 480 -20.36 11.85 -37.13
N PRO A 481 -20.29 13.16 -37.47
CA PRO A 481 -21.10 13.77 -38.52
C PRO A 481 -20.97 13.18 -39.94
N ARG A 482 -19.92 12.41 -40.22
CA ARG A 482 -19.67 11.88 -41.57
C ARG A 482 -20.61 10.70 -41.85
N TYR A 483 -21.52 10.86 -42.82
CA TYR A 483 -22.58 9.89 -43.15
C TYR A 483 -22.09 8.44 -43.31
N ASN A 484 -20.94 8.22 -43.96
CA ASN A 484 -20.38 6.88 -44.15
C ASN A 484 -19.96 6.21 -42.83
N VAL A 485 -19.54 7.00 -41.84
CA VAL A 485 -19.22 6.52 -40.49
C VAL A 485 -20.50 6.12 -39.76
N ILE A 486 -21.58 6.88 -39.93
CA ILE A 486 -22.90 6.59 -39.32
C ILE A 486 -23.49 5.28 -39.85
N GLU A 487 -23.51 5.06 -41.17
CA GLU A 487 -24.02 3.82 -41.79
C GLU A 487 -23.13 2.60 -41.48
N HIS A 488 -21.81 2.78 -41.41
CA HIS A 488 -20.89 1.71 -41.06
C HIS A 488 -21.05 1.25 -39.60
N LEU A 489 -21.12 2.18 -38.64
CA LEU A 489 -21.34 1.86 -37.23
C LEU A 489 -22.70 1.17 -37.01
N ARG A 490 -23.72 1.53 -37.80
CA ARG A 490 -25.04 0.88 -37.78
C ARG A 490 -25.00 -0.56 -38.30
N SER A 491 -24.26 -0.82 -39.38
CA SER A 491 -24.21 -2.16 -40.01
C SER A 491 -23.41 -3.20 -39.22
N LYS A 492 -22.51 -2.77 -38.33
CA LYS A 492 -21.66 -3.65 -37.51
C LYS A 492 -22.26 -4.06 -36.17
N GLY A 493 -23.51 -3.69 -35.87
CA GLY A 493 -24.10 -3.97 -34.56
C GLY A 493 -23.41 -3.23 -33.41
N GLY A 494 -22.61 -2.20 -33.70
CA GLY A 494 -21.87 -1.38 -32.72
C GLY A 494 -22.75 -0.56 -31.77
N ILE A 495 -24.07 -0.77 -31.84
CA ILE A 495 -25.01 -0.39 -30.79
C ILE A 495 -24.99 -1.52 -29.76
N GLY A 496 -23.92 -1.58 -28.97
CA GLY A 496 -23.89 -2.38 -27.73
C GLY A 496 -22.80 -3.45 -27.57
N ASP A 497 -21.90 -3.66 -28.53
CA ASP A 497 -20.82 -4.66 -28.39
C ASP A 497 -19.43 -4.01 -28.28
N GLU A 498 -18.62 -4.48 -27.32
CA GLU A 498 -17.32 -3.90 -26.95
C GLU A 498 -16.16 -4.35 -27.84
N ILE A 499 -16.42 -5.15 -28.89
CA ILE A 499 -15.36 -5.74 -29.70
C ILE A 499 -15.53 -5.33 -31.17
N GLY A 500 -14.68 -4.42 -31.63
CA GLY A 500 -14.48 -4.23 -33.08
C GLY A 500 -14.15 -2.83 -33.61
N LEU A 501 -13.36 -2.01 -32.90
CA LEU A 501 -12.88 -0.72 -33.43
C LEU A 501 -11.43 -0.73 -33.96
N ARG A 502 -10.70 -1.84 -33.78
CA ARG A 502 -9.29 -1.96 -34.26
C ARG A 502 -9.14 -1.84 -35.77
N SER A 503 -10.16 -2.16 -36.56
CA SER A 503 -10.13 -2.07 -38.03
C SER A 503 -10.46 -0.67 -38.58
N LEU A 504 -10.87 0.30 -37.74
CA LEU A 504 -11.24 1.65 -38.17
C LEU A 504 -10.05 2.63 -38.21
N VAL A 505 -8.93 2.29 -37.58
CA VAL A 505 -7.70 3.10 -37.59
C VAL A 505 -6.88 2.90 -38.88
N GLU A 506 -7.17 1.86 -39.66
CA GLU A 506 -6.43 1.56 -40.90
C GLU A 506 -7.03 2.19 -42.18
N ILE A 507 -8.15 2.94 -42.09
CA ILE A 507 -8.84 3.51 -43.27
C ILE A 507 -9.09 5.04 -43.14
N LEU A 508 -8.41 5.72 -42.21
CA LEU A 508 -8.20 7.18 -42.27
C LEU A 508 -6.76 7.45 -42.69
#